data_AF-X1AU50-F1
#
_entry.id   AF-X1AU50-F1
#
_cell.length_a   1.000
_cell.length_b   1.000
_cell.length_c   1.000
_cell.angle_alpha   90.00
_cell.angle_beta   90.00
_cell.angle_gamma   90.00
#
_symmetry.space_group_name_H-M   'P 1'
#
loop_
_entity.id
_entity.type
_entity.pdbx_description
1 polymer ?
#
loop_
_entity_poly.entity_id
_entity_poly.type
_entity_poly.pdbx_seq_one_letter_code
_entity_poly.pdbx_strand_id
1 'polypeptide(L)'
;RPCNPVDRIKIIDYAIKITEGLGLVIIDGIRDLCNDINCPVQATHVSTALLQWTSDYNIHVLAVLHQNKSDSMSRGHLGTELNNKAESVINVEKSREENNISNITCEMLRSIDFEPFAFEVNDNGLPYCTEYVKPTNPTGIMNITEDEHIKYVKEVFEIAEVQKWGQLIKNIGEVYGIGENKSREIKKYYMRNDLVKHDGNVYKISIENYS
;
A
#
# COMPACT_ATOMS: atom_id res chain seq x y z
N ARG A 1 18.46 -5.91 20.82
CA ARG A 1 17.30 -5.79 21.74
C ARG A 1 17.24 -7.06 22.58
N PRO A 2 17.00 -7.00 23.90
CA PRO A 2 17.27 -8.13 24.81
C PRO A 2 16.24 -9.28 24.78
N CYS A 3 15.10 -9.12 24.11
CA CYS A 3 14.04 -10.15 24.03
C CYS A 3 13.86 -10.60 22.57
N ASN A 4 13.97 -11.92 22.33
CA ASN A 4 13.79 -12.53 21.02
C ASN A 4 12.31 -12.58 20.61
N PRO A 5 11.99 -12.82 19.33
CA PRO A 5 10.61 -12.83 18.85
C PRO A 5 9.66 -13.82 19.55
N VAL A 6 10.15 -15.02 19.88
CA VAL A 6 9.34 -16.07 20.53
C VAL A 6 8.96 -15.63 21.94
N ASP A 7 9.90 -15.04 22.68
CA ASP A 7 9.65 -14.55 24.03
C ASP A 7 8.71 -13.34 24.02
N ARG A 8 8.75 -12.49 22.98
CA ARG A 8 7.76 -11.41 22.80
C ARG A 8 6.35 -11.95 22.63
N ILE A 9 6.16 -12.97 21.79
CA ILE A 9 4.85 -13.62 21.61
C ILE A 9 4.35 -14.19 22.95
N LYS A 10 5.21 -14.88 23.71
CA LYS A 10 4.85 -15.41 25.04
C LYS A 10 4.47 -14.32 26.04
N ILE A 11 5.17 -13.20 26.03
CA ILE A 11 4.87 -12.05 26.92
C ILE A 11 3.50 -11.46 26.57
N ILE A 12 3.21 -11.27 25.28
CA ILE A 12 1.92 -10.76 24.82
C ILE A 12 0.80 -11.75 25.20
N ASP A 13 1.00 -13.04 24.91
CA ASP A 13 0.07 -14.11 25.26
C ASP A 13 -0.24 -14.16 26.77
N TYR A 14 0.79 -14.06 27.60
CA TYR A 14 0.63 -13.99 29.06
C TYR A 14 -0.17 -12.75 29.48
N ALA A 15 0.15 -11.57 28.93
CA ALA A 15 -0.55 -10.33 29.24
C ALA A 15 -2.04 -10.40 28.87
N ILE A 16 -2.36 -10.97 27.71
CA ILE A 16 -3.75 -11.20 27.27
C ILE A 16 -4.47 -12.12 28.27
N LYS A 17 -3.85 -13.23 28.67
CA LYS A 17 -4.44 -14.22 29.57
C LYS A 17 -4.81 -13.70 30.95
N ILE A 18 -3.99 -12.81 31.51
CA ILE A 18 -4.17 -12.33 32.89
C ILE A 18 -5.01 -11.05 32.98
N THR A 19 -5.33 -10.41 31.85
CA THR A 19 -6.05 -9.14 31.84
C THR A 19 -7.55 -9.38 31.74
N GLU A 20 -8.26 -9.26 32.86
CA GLU A 20 -9.72 -9.35 32.89
C GLU A 20 -10.38 -8.19 32.12
N GLY A 21 -11.43 -8.49 31.37
CA GLY A 21 -12.19 -7.47 30.62
C GLY A 21 -11.43 -6.84 29.45
N LEU A 22 -10.36 -7.48 28.96
CA LEU A 22 -9.62 -7.00 27.81
C LEU A 22 -10.49 -6.99 26.55
N GLY A 23 -10.53 -5.87 25.82
CA GLY A 23 -11.25 -5.75 24.54
C GLY A 23 -10.38 -5.36 23.35
N LEU A 24 -9.19 -4.79 23.58
CA LEU A 24 -8.30 -4.30 22.53
C LEU A 24 -6.84 -4.53 22.90
N VAL A 25 -6.06 -5.02 21.94
CA VAL A 25 -4.60 -5.12 22.02
C VAL A 25 -4.00 -4.34 20.85
N ILE A 26 -3.07 -3.45 21.16
CA ILE A 26 -2.29 -2.70 20.16
C ILE A 26 -0.86 -3.23 20.16
N ILE A 27 -0.40 -3.68 19.00
CA ILE A 27 0.97 -4.16 18.79
C ILE A 27 1.68 -3.20 17.83
N ASP A 28 2.41 -2.24 18.39
CA ASP A 28 3.26 -1.35 17.60
C ASP A 28 4.60 -2.03 17.30
N GLY A 29 4.79 -2.46 16.05
CA GLY A 29 5.97 -3.19 15.62
C GLY A 29 5.73 -4.71 15.51
N ILE A 30 4.70 -5.12 14.76
CA ILE A 30 4.40 -6.55 14.53
C ILE A 30 5.58 -7.31 13.90
N ARG A 31 6.41 -6.60 13.13
CA ARG A 31 7.67 -7.09 12.57
C ARG A 31 8.59 -7.73 13.61
N ASP A 32 8.60 -7.20 14.84
CA ASP A 32 9.49 -7.69 15.89
C ASP A 32 9.07 -9.05 16.46
N LEU A 33 7.91 -9.58 16.05
CA LEU A 33 7.46 -10.93 16.39
C LEU A 33 8.01 -12.01 15.45
N CYS A 34 8.86 -11.64 14.49
CA CYS A 34 9.62 -12.57 13.67
C CYS A 34 11.09 -12.12 13.54
N ASN A 35 12.00 -13.08 13.34
CA ASN A 35 13.38 -12.77 13.00
C ASN A 35 13.52 -12.40 11.52
N ASP A 36 12.75 -13.08 10.66
CA ASP A 36 12.75 -12.88 9.22
C ASP A 36 11.31 -12.75 8.71
N ILE A 37 10.95 -11.55 8.24
CA ILE A 37 9.64 -11.23 7.66
C ILE A 37 9.37 -11.97 6.34
N ASN A 38 10.43 -12.47 5.69
CA ASN A 38 10.34 -13.23 4.45
C ASN A 38 10.29 -14.74 4.70
N CYS A 39 10.32 -15.20 5.96
CA CYS A 39 10.14 -16.62 6.27
C CYS A 39 8.63 -16.95 6.33
N PRO A 40 8.09 -17.77 5.40
CA PRO A 40 6.66 -18.08 5.37
C PRO A 40 6.19 -18.77 6.66
N VAL A 41 7.01 -19.65 7.22
CA VAL A 41 6.69 -20.37 8.47
C VAL A 41 6.55 -19.41 9.64
N GLN A 42 7.45 -18.43 9.78
CA GLN A 42 7.36 -17.42 10.84
C GLN A 42 6.16 -16.49 10.62
N ALA A 43 5.90 -16.08 9.38
CA ALA A 43 4.72 -15.30 9.02
C ALA A 43 3.42 -16.02 9.40
N THR A 44 3.29 -17.30 9.05
CA THR A 44 2.16 -18.13 9.44
C THR A 44 2.05 -18.22 10.96
N HIS A 45 3.14 -18.51 11.68
CA HIS A 45 3.14 -18.62 13.13
C HIS A 45 2.64 -17.35 13.82
N VAL A 46 3.15 -16.17 13.42
CA VAL A 46 2.70 -14.88 13.96
C VAL A 46 1.22 -14.65 13.65
N SER A 47 0.81 -14.82 12.39
CA SER A 47 -0.58 -14.61 11.98
C SER A 47 -1.56 -15.54 12.70
N THR A 48 -1.18 -16.79 12.96
CA THR A 48 -1.99 -17.77 13.68
C THR A 48 -2.10 -17.38 15.16
N ALA A 49 -1.04 -16.90 15.79
CA ALA A 49 -1.11 -16.40 17.17
C ALA A 49 -2.10 -15.24 17.29
N LEU A 50 -2.06 -14.27 16.36
CA LEU A 50 -3.01 -13.15 16.35
C LEU A 50 -4.47 -13.62 16.21
N LEU A 51 -4.74 -14.52 15.25
CA LEU A 51 -6.07 -15.07 15.04
C LEU A 51 -6.55 -15.85 16.27
N GLN A 52 -5.67 -16.66 16.87
CA GLN A 52 -5.98 -17.39 18.08
C GLN A 52 -6.36 -16.43 19.21
N TRP A 53 -5.58 -15.36 19.42
CA TRP A 53 -5.90 -14.38 20.46
C TRP A 53 -7.25 -13.71 20.23
N THR A 54 -7.56 -13.28 19.00
CA THR A 54 -8.86 -12.67 18.68
C THR A 54 -10.02 -13.63 18.95
N SER A 55 -9.86 -14.92 18.63
CA SER A 55 -10.90 -15.94 18.77
C SER A 55 -11.08 -16.40 20.21
N ASP A 56 -10.00 -16.79 20.89
CA ASP A 56 -10.05 -17.41 22.21
C ASP A 56 -10.45 -16.40 23.31
N TYR A 57 -10.10 -15.12 23.13
CA TYR A 57 -10.34 -14.06 24.12
C TYR A 57 -11.41 -13.05 23.68
N ASN A 58 -11.96 -13.18 22.47
CA ASN A 58 -12.94 -12.23 21.91
C ASN A 58 -12.45 -10.76 21.98
N ILE A 59 -11.23 -10.53 21.50
CA ILE A 59 -10.57 -9.21 21.52
C ILE A 59 -10.29 -8.71 20.11
N HIS A 60 -10.20 -7.40 19.96
CA HIS A 60 -9.65 -6.78 18.75
C HIS A 60 -8.13 -6.66 18.85
N VAL A 61 -7.42 -6.95 17.76
CA VAL A 61 -5.96 -6.77 17.67
C VAL A 61 -5.64 -5.78 16.57
N LEU A 62 -5.07 -4.64 16.95
CA LEU A 62 -4.54 -3.64 16.03
C LEU A 62 -3.02 -3.81 15.95
N ALA A 63 -2.52 -4.16 14.76
CA ALA A 63 -1.10 -4.37 14.51
C ALA A 63 -0.53 -3.26 13.61
N VAL A 64 0.58 -2.66 14.02
CA VAL A 64 1.29 -1.66 13.21
C VAL A 64 2.43 -2.34 12.46
N LEU A 65 2.37 -2.27 11.12
CA LEU A 65 3.43 -2.69 10.22
C LEU A 65 4.10 -1.47 9.58
N HIS A 66 5.29 -1.13 10.05
CA HIS A 66 6.10 -0.05 9.48
C HIS A 66 6.63 -0.45 8.10
N GLN A 67 6.28 0.32 7.06
CA GLN A 67 6.82 0.15 5.71
C GLN A 67 8.17 0.87 5.60
N ASN A 68 9.22 0.16 5.16
CA ASN A 68 10.53 0.78 4.94
C ASN A 68 10.52 1.61 3.64
N LYS A 69 11.12 2.80 3.68
CA LYS A 69 11.15 3.79 2.57
C LYS A 69 11.79 3.32 1.25
N SER A 70 12.48 2.18 1.22
CA SER A 70 13.27 1.74 0.06
C SER A 70 12.62 0.67 -0.81
N ASP A 71 11.53 0.02 -0.38
CA ASP A 71 10.91 -1.05 -1.16
C ASP A 71 9.41 -1.14 -0.85
N SER A 72 8.57 -0.75 -1.81
CA SER A 72 7.14 -1.09 -1.81
C SER A 72 6.89 -2.62 -1.93
N MET A 73 7.94 -3.41 -2.16
CA MET A 73 7.94 -4.88 -2.07
C MET A 73 8.25 -5.43 -0.66
N SER A 74 8.53 -4.59 0.34
CA SER A 74 9.11 -5.01 1.63
C SER A 74 8.13 -5.51 2.70
N ARG A 75 6.84 -5.72 2.37
CA ARG A 75 5.87 -6.32 3.32
C ARG A 75 6.27 -7.76 3.70
N GLY A 76 7.07 -8.43 2.87
CA GLY A 76 7.49 -9.81 3.09
C GLY A 76 6.32 -10.78 3.12
N HIS A 77 6.60 -12.02 3.50
CA HIS A 77 5.55 -13.02 3.73
C HIS A 77 4.66 -12.63 4.92
N LEU A 78 5.23 -11.99 5.95
CA LEU A 78 4.45 -11.55 7.11
C LEU A 78 3.36 -10.55 6.73
N GLY A 79 3.69 -9.46 6.04
CA GLY A 79 2.69 -8.47 5.67
C GLY A 79 1.63 -9.02 4.71
N THR A 80 2.02 -9.89 3.77
CA THR A 80 1.08 -10.59 2.88
C THR A 80 0.09 -11.45 3.68
N GLU A 81 0.59 -12.27 4.62
CA GLU A 81 -0.26 -13.11 5.47
C GLU A 81 -1.20 -12.28 6.36
N LEU A 82 -0.70 -11.17 6.92
CA LEU A 82 -1.51 -10.28 7.74
C LEU A 82 -2.63 -9.64 6.92
N ASN A 83 -2.35 -9.09 5.74
CA ASN A 83 -3.38 -8.50 4.87
C ASN A 83 -4.46 -9.50 4.48
N ASN A 84 -4.07 -10.74 4.18
CA ASN A 84 -5.02 -11.79 3.80
C ASN A 84 -5.95 -12.18 4.96
N LYS A 85 -5.53 -12.00 6.21
CA LYS A 85 -6.28 -12.39 7.41
C LYS A 85 -6.97 -11.24 8.11
N ALA A 86 -6.46 -10.02 7.99
CA ALA A 86 -6.98 -8.82 8.64
C ALA A 86 -8.42 -8.52 8.21
N GLU A 87 -9.24 -8.03 9.14
CA GLU A 87 -10.57 -7.50 8.83
C GLU A 87 -10.49 -6.13 8.13
N SER A 88 -9.49 -5.33 8.52
CA SER A 88 -9.25 -3.98 8.05
C SER A 88 -7.76 -3.77 7.80
N VAL A 89 -7.41 -3.20 6.65
CA VAL A 89 -6.05 -2.77 6.30
C VAL A 89 -6.11 -1.30 5.96
N ILE A 90 -5.59 -0.48 6.88
CA ILE A 90 -5.55 0.98 6.79
C ILE A 90 -4.11 1.39 6.53
N ASN A 91 -3.92 2.24 5.51
CA ASN A 91 -2.63 2.74 5.13
C ASN A 91 -2.50 4.20 5.60
N VAL A 92 -1.38 4.52 6.25
CA VAL A 92 -1.09 5.87 6.75
C VAL A 92 0.23 6.33 6.13
N GLU A 93 0.16 7.39 5.35
CA GLU A 93 1.32 7.91 4.61
C GLU A 93 1.46 9.41 4.84
N LYS A 94 2.69 9.89 5.07
CA LYS A 94 2.95 11.34 5.06
C LYS A 94 2.73 11.88 3.66
N SER A 95 2.05 13.02 3.55
CA SER A 95 1.93 13.73 2.28
C SER A 95 3.32 14.09 1.76
N ARG A 96 3.50 13.94 0.45
CA ARG A 96 4.74 14.30 -0.26
C ARG A 96 4.84 15.79 -0.51
N GLU A 97 3.69 16.46 -0.56
CA GLU A 97 3.57 17.90 -0.80
C GLU A 97 3.73 18.66 0.52
N GLU A 98 3.14 18.14 1.60
CA GLU A 98 3.15 18.77 2.91
C GLU A 98 3.53 17.79 4.03
N ASN A 99 4.75 17.92 4.57
CA ASN A 99 5.30 16.95 5.55
C ASN A 99 4.53 16.84 6.89
N ASN A 100 3.64 17.80 7.18
CA ASN A 100 2.82 17.83 8.39
C ASN A 100 1.48 17.11 8.22
N ILE A 101 1.07 16.85 6.97
CA ILE A 101 -0.16 16.12 6.64
C ILE A 101 0.13 14.63 6.57
N SER A 102 -0.73 13.84 7.20
CA SER A 102 -0.79 12.39 7.07
C SER A 102 -2.10 11.98 6.42
N ASN A 103 -1.98 11.31 5.27
CA ASN A 103 -3.09 10.77 4.50
C ASN A 103 -3.43 9.37 5.01
N ILE A 104 -4.73 9.12 5.19
CA ILE A 104 -5.28 7.84 5.59
C ILE A 104 -6.12 7.29 4.45
N THR A 105 -5.78 6.10 3.99
CA THR A 105 -6.53 5.38 2.97
C THR A 105 -6.89 3.97 3.45
N CYS A 106 -7.99 3.45 2.93
CA CYS A 106 -8.37 2.06 3.08
C CYS A 106 -7.74 1.24 1.95
N GLU A 107 -6.98 0.20 2.28
CA GLU A 107 -6.51 -0.79 1.30
C GLU A 107 -7.49 -1.96 1.18
N MET A 108 -8.07 -2.38 2.31
CA MET A 108 -9.06 -3.46 2.36
C MET A 108 -9.92 -3.32 3.61
N LEU A 109 -11.24 -3.41 3.45
CA LEU A 109 -12.21 -3.54 4.52
C LEU A 109 -13.21 -4.64 4.16
N ARG A 110 -13.51 -5.51 5.12
CA ARG A 110 -14.55 -6.54 4.98
C ARG A 110 -15.95 -6.05 5.39
N SER A 111 -16.02 -4.89 6.04
CA SER A 111 -17.25 -4.27 6.53
C SER A 111 -17.55 -2.99 5.74
N ILE A 112 -18.27 -2.06 6.34
CA ILE A 112 -18.56 -0.74 5.75
C ILE A 112 -17.24 0.00 5.50
N ASP A 113 -17.05 0.43 4.25
CA ASP A 113 -15.88 1.18 3.80
C ASP A 113 -15.90 2.64 4.29
N PHE A 114 -14.76 3.34 4.22
CA PHE A 114 -14.67 4.76 4.55
C PHE A 114 -13.92 5.57 3.48
N GLU A 115 -14.37 6.81 3.25
CA GLU A 115 -13.70 7.73 2.34
C GLU A 115 -12.32 8.15 2.89
N PRO A 116 -11.29 8.24 2.03
CA PRO A 116 -9.99 8.74 2.43
C PRO A 116 -10.07 10.08 3.15
N PHE A 117 -9.25 10.25 4.18
CA PHE A 117 -9.17 11.48 4.95
C PHE A 117 -7.72 11.79 5.34
N ALA A 118 -7.48 13.00 5.81
CA ALA A 118 -6.17 13.44 6.23
C ALA A 118 -6.22 14.03 7.65
N PHE A 119 -5.09 13.96 8.34
CA PHE A 119 -4.90 14.65 9.62
C PHE A 119 -3.54 15.33 9.70
N GLU A 120 -3.48 16.37 10.51
CA GLU A 120 -2.25 17.04 10.93
C GLU A 120 -2.04 16.87 12.42
N VAL A 121 -0.81 17.04 12.88
CA VAL A 121 -0.47 17.01 14.31
C VAL A 121 -0.16 18.43 14.75
N ASN A 122 -0.92 18.94 15.72
CA ASN A 122 -0.71 20.29 16.26
C ASN A 122 0.55 20.38 17.14
N ASP A 123 0.88 21.59 17.58
CA ASP A 123 2.04 21.85 18.45
C ASP A 123 2.00 21.09 19.80
N ASN A 124 0.82 20.62 20.22
CA ASN A 124 0.64 19.80 21.42
C ASN A 124 0.80 18.30 21.16
N GLY A 125 1.10 17.89 19.93
CA GLY A 125 1.24 16.48 19.53
C GLY A 125 -0.08 15.75 19.31
N LEU A 126 -1.21 16.46 19.18
CA LEU A 126 -2.54 15.87 18.99
C LEU A 126 -2.97 15.91 17.51
N PRO A 127 -3.54 14.81 16.98
CA PRO A 127 -4.06 14.79 15.62
C PRO A 127 -5.38 15.55 15.49
N TYR A 128 -5.57 16.27 14.38
CA TYR A 128 -6.85 16.86 13.97
C TYR A 128 -7.10 16.66 12.47
N CYS A 129 -8.36 16.44 12.08
CA CYS A 129 -8.71 16.25 10.67
C CYS A 129 -8.42 17.52 9.85
N THR A 130 -7.89 17.32 8.65
CA THR A 130 -7.64 18.38 7.66
C THR A 130 -8.25 17.96 6.32
N GLU A 131 -8.19 18.85 5.33
CA GLU A 131 -8.66 18.55 3.99
C GLU A 131 -7.80 17.46 3.35
N TYR A 132 -8.44 16.37 2.91
CA TYR A 132 -7.74 15.35 2.13
C TYR A 132 -7.61 15.82 0.69
N VAL A 133 -6.38 16.16 0.31
CA VAL A 133 -6.04 16.38 -1.09
C VAL A 133 -5.59 15.06 -1.68
N LYS A 134 -6.37 14.51 -2.62
CA LYS A 134 -5.99 13.29 -3.35
C LYS A 134 -4.59 13.51 -3.95
N PRO A 135 -3.56 12.76 -3.53
CA PRO A 135 -2.20 13.00 -3.97
C PRO A 135 -2.13 12.84 -5.49
N THR A 136 -1.51 13.81 -6.16
CA THR A 136 -1.46 13.86 -7.61
C THR A 136 -0.49 12.84 -8.25
N ASN A 137 0.17 11.96 -7.46
CA ASN A 137 1.10 10.89 -7.91
C ASN A 137 1.32 9.82 -6.79
N PRO A 138 1.90 8.61 -7.01
CA PRO A 138 1.59 7.50 -7.90
C PRO A 138 1.65 6.13 -7.14
N THR A 139 0.97 6.00 -6.00
CA THR A 139 0.84 4.71 -5.28
C THR A 139 -0.39 3.92 -5.70
N GLY A 140 -1.27 4.53 -6.50
CA GLY A 140 -2.43 3.89 -7.11
C GLY A 140 -2.54 4.14 -8.61
N ILE A 141 -1.43 4.27 -9.36
CA ILE A 141 -1.55 4.54 -10.82
C ILE A 141 -2.30 3.42 -11.54
N MET A 142 -2.20 2.18 -11.07
CA MET A 142 -3.01 1.07 -11.61
C MET A 142 -4.44 1.04 -11.05
N ASN A 143 -4.74 1.89 -10.07
CA ASN A 143 -6.04 2.02 -9.40
C ASN A 143 -6.73 3.35 -9.77
N ILE A 144 -6.26 4.05 -10.80
CA ILE A 144 -6.99 5.16 -11.43
C ILE A 144 -8.03 4.58 -12.39
N THR A 145 -9.05 5.36 -12.73
CA THR A 145 -10.08 4.88 -13.66
C THR A 145 -9.52 4.67 -15.07
N GLU A 146 -10.20 3.89 -15.91
CA GLU A 146 -9.83 3.74 -17.32
C GLU A 146 -9.79 5.10 -18.03
N ASP A 147 -10.71 6.01 -17.72
CA ASP A 147 -10.75 7.38 -18.27
C ASP A 147 -9.50 8.19 -17.87
N GLU A 148 -9.05 8.07 -16.62
CA GLU A 148 -7.80 8.70 -16.16
C GLU A 148 -6.59 8.11 -16.90
N HIS A 149 -6.56 6.79 -17.14
CA HIS A 149 -5.54 6.15 -17.97
C HIS A 149 -5.55 6.66 -19.42
N ILE A 150 -6.73 6.82 -20.03
CA ILE A 150 -6.91 7.33 -21.40
C ILE A 150 -6.39 8.77 -21.52
N LYS A 151 -6.63 9.60 -20.52
CA LYS A 151 -6.11 10.97 -20.49
C LYS A 151 -4.58 10.97 -20.51
N TYR A 152 -3.95 10.23 -19.60
CA TYR A 152 -2.49 10.22 -19.48
C TYR A 152 -1.78 9.59 -20.68
N VAL A 153 -2.35 8.53 -21.27
CA VAL A 153 -1.74 7.95 -22.48
C VAL A 153 -1.82 8.91 -23.66
N LYS A 154 -2.88 9.73 -23.79
CA LYS A 154 -2.94 10.81 -24.79
C LYS A 154 -1.81 11.80 -24.57
N GLU A 155 -1.60 12.29 -23.34
CA GLU A 155 -0.49 13.20 -22.98
C GLU A 155 0.88 12.59 -23.30
N VAL A 156 1.11 11.29 -23.00
CA VAL A 156 2.35 10.58 -23.33
C VAL A 156 2.64 10.59 -24.83
N PHE A 157 1.60 10.46 -25.67
CA PHE A 157 1.73 10.43 -27.13
C PHE A 157 1.63 11.81 -27.80
N GLU A 158 1.22 12.87 -27.09
CA GLU A 158 1.40 14.25 -27.52
C GLU A 158 2.88 14.66 -27.50
N ILE A 159 3.67 14.13 -26.55
CA ILE A 159 5.13 14.34 -26.50
C ILE A 159 5.80 13.77 -27.75
N ALA A 160 5.35 12.58 -28.19
CA ALA A 160 5.82 11.95 -29.41
C ALA A 160 4.77 10.94 -29.93
N GLU A 161 4.27 11.17 -31.13
CA GLU A 161 3.20 10.36 -31.74
C GLU A 161 3.63 8.89 -31.99
N VAL A 162 4.94 8.68 -32.24
CA VAL A 162 5.52 7.36 -32.48
C VAL A 162 6.79 7.21 -31.65
N GLN A 163 6.86 6.18 -30.81
CA GLN A 163 7.91 6.06 -29.79
C GLN A 163 8.62 4.71 -29.83
N LYS A 164 9.95 4.70 -29.69
CA LYS A 164 10.70 3.47 -29.38
C LYS A 164 10.56 3.13 -27.90
N TRP A 165 10.79 1.87 -27.53
CA TRP A 165 10.64 1.37 -26.15
C TRP A 165 11.25 2.29 -25.08
N GLY A 166 12.52 2.67 -25.22
CA GLY A 166 13.20 3.49 -24.21
C GLY A 166 12.59 4.89 -24.07
N GLN A 167 12.13 5.48 -25.17
CA GLN A 167 11.47 6.78 -25.16
C GLN A 167 10.08 6.70 -24.54
N LEU A 168 9.32 5.65 -24.86
CA LEU A 168 8.00 5.42 -24.28
C LEU A 168 8.07 5.28 -22.75
N ILE A 169 9.01 4.49 -22.24
CA ILE A 169 9.19 4.32 -20.80
C ILE A 169 9.58 5.64 -20.13
N LYS A 170 10.43 6.44 -20.77
CA LYS A 170 10.81 7.77 -20.26
C LYS A 170 9.62 8.72 -20.22
N ASN A 171 8.86 8.82 -21.31
CA ASN A 171 7.71 9.72 -21.41
C ASN A 171 6.57 9.31 -20.46
N ILE A 172 6.32 8.01 -20.28
CA ILE A 172 5.42 7.52 -19.23
C ILE A 172 5.92 7.98 -17.85
N GLY A 173 7.22 7.83 -17.58
CA GLY A 173 7.83 8.28 -16.33
C GLY A 173 7.65 9.78 -16.07
N GLU A 174 7.79 10.60 -17.10
CA GLU A 174 7.61 12.06 -17.03
C GLU A 174 6.15 12.45 -16.78
N VAL A 175 5.19 11.91 -17.55
CA VAL A 175 3.76 12.23 -17.41
C VAL A 175 3.19 11.78 -16.07
N TYR A 176 3.57 10.58 -15.61
CA TYR A 176 3.10 10.02 -14.34
C TYR A 176 3.98 10.38 -13.13
N GLY A 177 5.07 11.13 -13.31
CA GLY A 177 6.01 11.43 -12.22
C GLY A 177 6.58 10.17 -11.53
N ILE A 178 6.91 9.12 -12.30
CA ILE A 178 7.35 7.81 -11.79
C ILE A 178 8.68 7.32 -12.33
N GLY A 179 9.29 6.42 -11.56
CA GLY A 179 10.48 5.69 -11.96
C GLY A 179 10.22 4.62 -13.04
N GLU A 180 11.31 4.11 -13.60
CA GLU A 180 11.32 3.21 -14.75
C GLU A 180 10.55 1.91 -14.51
N ASN A 181 10.67 1.30 -13.32
CA ASN A 181 9.98 0.04 -13.00
C ASN A 181 8.46 0.17 -13.10
N LYS A 182 7.88 1.25 -12.56
CA LYS A 182 6.45 1.51 -12.63
C LYS A 182 6.00 1.89 -14.04
N SER A 183 6.84 2.64 -14.77
CA SER A 183 6.58 2.97 -16.18
C SER A 183 6.44 1.72 -17.05
N ARG A 184 7.23 0.67 -16.76
CA ARG A 184 7.11 -0.63 -17.43
C ARG A 184 5.80 -1.36 -17.10
N GLU A 185 5.27 -1.20 -15.89
CA GLU A 185 3.97 -1.76 -15.51
C GLU A 185 2.81 -1.07 -16.23
N ILE A 186 2.81 0.27 -16.27
CA ILE A 186 1.82 1.05 -17.01
C ILE A 186 1.84 0.71 -18.50
N LYS A 187 3.03 0.55 -19.09
CA LYS A 187 3.14 0.08 -20.47
C LYS A 187 2.47 -1.27 -20.68
N LYS A 188 2.62 -2.23 -19.74
CA LYS A 188 1.95 -3.54 -19.85
C LYS A 188 0.43 -3.38 -19.77
N TYR A 189 -0.06 -2.50 -18.91
CA TYR A 189 -1.50 -2.19 -18.82
C TYR A 189 -2.03 -1.60 -20.12
N TYR A 190 -1.36 -0.60 -20.72
CA TYR A 190 -1.77 0.00 -21.99
C TYR A 190 -1.85 -1.01 -23.13
N MET A 191 -0.89 -1.94 -23.20
CA MET A 191 -0.89 -3.00 -24.21
C MET A 191 -1.99 -4.04 -23.96
N ARG A 192 -2.34 -4.29 -22.69
CA ARG A 192 -3.37 -5.28 -22.32
C ARG A 192 -4.79 -4.79 -22.58
N ASN A 193 -5.01 -3.49 -22.44
CA ASN A 193 -6.30 -2.83 -22.65
C ASN A 193 -6.37 -2.12 -24.01
N ASP A 194 -5.50 -2.51 -24.97
CA ASP A 194 -5.50 -1.99 -26.34
C ASP A 194 -5.45 -0.45 -26.46
N LEU A 195 -4.89 0.25 -25.45
CA LEU A 195 -4.69 1.69 -25.49
C LEU A 195 -3.46 2.06 -26.33
N VAL A 196 -2.48 1.16 -26.40
CA VAL A 196 -1.23 1.30 -27.16
C VAL A 196 -0.97 0.02 -27.94
N LYS A 197 -0.59 0.17 -29.22
CA LYS A 197 -0.20 -0.93 -30.10
C LYS A 197 1.28 -0.89 -30.42
N HIS A 198 1.85 -2.06 -30.65
CA HIS A 198 3.23 -2.23 -31.10
C HIS A 198 3.26 -2.50 -32.59
N ASP A 199 3.95 -1.65 -33.35
CA ASP A 199 4.05 -1.68 -34.80
C ASP A 199 5.53 -1.76 -35.18
N GLY A 200 6.01 -2.96 -35.51
CA GLY A 200 7.41 -3.21 -35.82
C GLY A 200 8.32 -2.99 -34.60
N ASN A 201 9.06 -1.88 -34.59
CA ASN A 201 10.00 -1.51 -33.51
C ASN A 201 9.54 -0.26 -32.72
N VAL A 202 8.30 0.18 -32.95
CA VAL A 202 7.74 1.40 -32.36
C VAL A 202 6.36 1.14 -31.75
N TYR A 203 5.95 2.06 -30.88
CA TYR A 203 4.67 2.06 -30.18
C TYR A 203 3.84 3.25 -30.67
N LYS A 204 2.53 3.04 -30.78
CA LYS A 204 1.55 4.05 -31.22
C LYS A 204 0.30 3.95 -30.35
N ILE A 205 -0.38 5.06 -30.14
CA ILE A 205 -1.69 5.10 -29.50
C ILE A 205 -2.72 4.35 -30.37
N SER A 206 -3.70 3.69 -29.75
CA SER A 206 -4.71 2.85 -30.45
C SER A 206 -6.16 3.22 -30.08
N ILE A 207 -6.34 4.40 -29.50
CA ILE A 207 -7.58 4.87 -28.88
C ILE A 207 -8.41 5.65 -29.91
N GLU A 208 -8.73 5.02 -31.04
CA GLU A 208 -9.53 5.67 -32.09
C GLU A 208 -11.04 5.74 -31.75
N ASN A 209 -11.48 5.06 -30.67
CA ASN A 209 -12.91 4.92 -30.32
C ASN A 209 -13.36 5.66 -29.04
N TYR A 210 -12.49 6.43 -28.38
CA TYR A 210 -12.86 7.15 -27.15
C TYR A 210 -12.81 8.67 -27.42
N SER A 211 -13.89 9.13 -28.06
CA SER A 211 -14.20 10.54 -28.36
C SER A 211 -15.19 11.10 -27.36
#